data_AF-A0A0K0D5J2-F1
#
_entry.id   AF-A0A0K0D5J2-F1
#
_cell.length_a   1.000
_cell.length_b   1.000
_cell.length_c   1.000
_cell.angle_alpha   90.00
_cell.angle_beta   90.00
_cell.angle_gamma   90.00
#
_symmetry.space_group_name_H-M   'P 1'
#
loop_
_entity.id
_entity.type
_entity.pdbx_description
1 polymer ?
#
loop_
_entity_poly.entity_id
_entity_poly.type
_entity_poly.pdbx_seq_one_letter_code
_entity_poly.pdbx_strand_id
1 'polypeptide(L)'
;MLVDHFYDESSSEELHSFFSCSSVLLVCDPPFGVFLNPLMRTVDALKQRHQNFRFVDGNPATFYGCIVIPMFVGKHVLRSYKDYWMSDYRITYENHKLFSNASKTIVRCFTNLKTDVFDLSNVEGYKFCEFCEKYVSSTNKHCFMCSSCTSKVYSLLIVFFCSYLKTRCEENFIARIYHTAMKHHLYHL
;
A
#
# COMPACT_ATOMS: atom_id res chain seq x y z
N MET A 1 -7.35 6.31 13.52
CA MET A 1 -6.23 6.20 12.54
C MET A 1 -4.92 6.78 13.07
N LEU A 2 -4.87 8.04 13.56
CA LEU A 2 -3.58 8.65 13.99
C LEU A 2 -3.24 8.45 15.47
N VAL A 3 -4.24 8.14 16.29
CA VAL A 3 -4.12 8.05 17.75
C VAL A 3 -4.55 6.70 18.30
N ASP A 4 -4.73 5.71 17.41
CA ASP A 4 -5.00 4.33 17.83
C ASP A 4 -6.14 4.19 18.86
N HIS A 5 -7.26 4.87 18.56
CA HIS A 5 -8.42 4.98 19.45
C HIS A 5 -9.63 4.24 18.86
N PHE A 6 -10.30 3.45 19.69
CA PHE A 6 -11.58 2.80 19.39
C PHE A 6 -12.71 3.62 20.04
N TYR A 7 -13.71 3.97 19.24
CA TYR A 7 -14.88 4.72 19.73
C TYR A 7 -15.90 3.82 20.46
N ASP A 8 -15.84 2.52 20.21
CA ASP A 8 -16.67 1.50 20.84
C ASP A 8 -15.75 0.50 21.56
N GLU A 9 -16.13 0.13 22.78
CA GLU A 9 -15.39 -0.81 23.62
C GLU A 9 -15.34 -2.21 22.98
N SER A 10 -16.41 -2.60 22.26
CA SER A 10 -16.50 -3.90 21.58
C SER A 10 -15.48 -4.06 20.43
N SER A 11 -15.07 -2.95 19.82
CA SER A 11 -14.18 -2.97 18.64
C SER A 11 -12.77 -3.49 18.97
N SER A 12 -12.34 -3.34 20.22
CA SER A 12 -11.05 -3.87 20.68
C SER A 12 -11.07 -5.40 20.68
N GLU A 13 -12.15 -6.01 21.18
CA GLU A 13 -12.33 -7.46 21.22
C GLU A 13 -12.44 -8.06 19.81
N GLU A 14 -13.17 -7.39 18.91
CA GLU A 14 -13.25 -7.80 17.50
C GLU A 14 -11.88 -7.80 16.82
N LEU A 15 -11.07 -6.77 17.06
CA LEU A 15 -9.71 -6.71 16.52
C LEU A 15 -8.81 -7.80 17.13
N HIS A 16 -8.93 -8.05 18.43
CA HIS A 16 -8.21 -9.13 19.09
C HIS A 16 -8.56 -10.49 18.50
N SER A 17 -9.86 -10.76 18.26
CA SER A 17 -10.33 -11.97 17.59
C SER A 17 -9.75 -12.08 16.17
N PHE A 18 -9.67 -10.97 15.43
CA PHE A 18 -9.04 -10.93 14.11
C PHE A 18 -7.54 -11.26 14.12
N PHE A 19 -6.82 -10.90 15.18
CA PHE A 19 -5.39 -11.21 15.33
C PHE A 19 -5.07 -12.67 15.60
N SER A 20 -6.08 -13.55 15.65
CA SER A 20 -5.89 -14.99 15.62
C SER A 20 -5.26 -15.50 14.33
N CYS A 21 -5.27 -14.74 13.22
CA CYS A 21 -4.61 -15.14 11.97
C CYS A 21 -3.07 -15.12 12.09
N SER A 22 -2.37 -16.01 11.38
CA SER A 22 -0.89 -16.05 11.34
C SER A 22 -0.27 -14.89 10.58
N SER A 23 -0.99 -14.36 9.60
CA SER A 23 -0.53 -13.35 8.66
C SER A 23 -1.58 -12.25 8.53
N VAL A 24 -1.15 -11.00 8.66
CA VAL A 24 -2.01 -9.82 8.54
C VAL A 24 -1.42 -8.90 7.49
N LEU A 25 -2.27 -8.43 6.56
CA LEU A 25 -1.96 -7.34 5.65
C LEU A 25 -2.85 -6.14 5.97
N LEU A 26 -2.24 -5.06 6.47
CA LEU A 26 -2.90 -3.78 6.64
C LEU A 26 -2.82 -2.99 5.34
N VAL A 27 -3.95 -2.74 4.69
CA VAL A 27 -4.04 -1.78 3.59
C VAL A 27 -4.62 -0.47 4.11
N CYS A 28 -3.91 0.63 3.87
CA CYS A 28 -4.28 1.95 4.36
C CYS A 28 -4.20 2.98 3.23
N ASP A 29 -5.32 3.62 2.93
CA ASP A 29 -5.43 4.77 2.02
C ASP A 29 -5.81 6.00 2.84
N PRO A 30 -4.85 6.60 3.57
CA PRO A 30 -5.14 7.73 4.44
C PRO A 30 -5.40 9.00 3.60
N PRO A 31 -6.04 10.03 4.19
CA PRO A 31 -6.11 11.35 3.59
C PRO A 31 -4.72 11.85 3.17
N PHE A 32 -4.58 12.48 1.99
CA PHE A 32 -3.26 12.88 1.48
C PHE A 32 -2.48 13.88 2.36
N GLY A 33 -3.18 14.60 3.24
CA GLY A 33 -2.58 15.52 4.23
C GLY A 33 -2.33 14.90 5.59
N VAL A 34 -2.38 13.58 5.70
CA VAL A 34 -2.18 12.87 6.96
C VAL A 34 -0.79 13.13 7.53
N PHE A 35 -0.71 13.27 8.85
CA PHE A 35 0.55 13.21 9.57
C PHE A 35 1.07 11.78 9.52
N LEU A 36 2.03 11.54 8.61
CA LEU A 36 2.54 10.20 8.33
C LEU A 36 3.22 9.57 9.55
N ASN A 37 3.94 10.34 10.36
CA ASN A 37 4.60 9.82 11.56
C ASN A 37 3.61 9.24 12.59
N PRO A 38 2.55 9.96 13.02
CA PRO A 38 1.46 9.38 13.81
C PRO A 38 0.79 8.17 13.16
N LEU A 39 0.55 8.21 11.84
CA LEU A 39 -0.05 7.07 11.14
C LEU A 39 0.82 5.82 11.28
N MET A 40 2.12 5.95 11.01
CA MET A 40 3.04 4.84 11.10
C MET A 40 3.20 4.32 12.55
N ARG A 41 3.12 5.19 13.55
CA ARG A 41 3.07 4.75 14.97
C ARG A 41 1.85 3.89 15.26
N THR A 42 0.68 4.23 14.70
CA THR A 42 -0.51 3.35 14.80
C THR A 42 -0.28 2.01 14.09
N VAL A 43 0.36 2.02 12.91
CA VAL A 43 0.71 0.78 12.18
C VAL A 43 1.63 -0.11 13.04
N ASP A 44 2.63 0.49 13.66
CA ASP A 44 3.56 -0.21 14.56
C ASP A 44 2.84 -0.76 15.80
N ALA A 45 1.90 0.00 16.39
CA ALA A 45 1.08 -0.47 17.50
C ALA A 45 0.21 -1.67 17.11
N LEU A 46 -0.41 -1.65 15.92
CA LEU A 46 -1.18 -2.79 15.40
C LEU A 46 -0.30 -4.02 15.18
N LYS A 47 0.89 -3.83 14.59
CA LYS A 47 1.88 -4.89 14.42
C LYS A 47 2.28 -5.52 15.76
N GLN A 48 2.56 -4.69 16.77
CA GLN A 48 2.92 -5.16 18.11
C GLN A 48 1.76 -5.93 18.76
N ARG A 49 0.52 -5.46 18.66
CA ARG A 49 -0.64 -6.20 19.19
C ARG A 49 -0.81 -7.57 18.53
N HIS A 50 -0.68 -7.65 17.21
CA HIS A 50 -0.74 -8.93 16.49
C HIS A 50 0.37 -9.90 16.92
N GLN A 51 1.61 -9.40 17.02
CA GLN A 51 2.75 -10.18 17.47
C GLN A 51 2.59 -10.66 18.92
N ASN A 52 2.17 -9.78 19.83
CA ASN A 52 1.97 -10.12 21.24
C ASN A 52 0.86 -11.16 21.42
N PHE A 53 -0.23 -11.04 20.67
CA PHE A 53 -1.33 -12.01 20.73
C PHE A 53 -0.86 -13.41 20.34
N ARG A 54 -0.06 -13.52 19.26
CA ARG A 54 0.42 -14.81 18.72
C ARG A 54 1.65 -15.36 19.44
N PHE A 55 2.44 -14.51 20.10
CA PHE A 55 3.61 -14.92 20.88
C PHE A 55 3.22 -15.84 22.04
N VAL A 56 2.04 -15.62 22.63
CA VAL A 56 1.50 -16.49 23.70
C VAL A 56 1.29 -17.93 23.20
N ASP A 57 0.96 -18.10 21.92
CA ASP A 57 0.73 -19.41 21.31
C ASP A 57 1.99 -20.03 20.67
N GLY A 58 3.16 -19.37 20.78
CA GLY A 58 4.42 -19.82 20.17
C GLY A 58 4.44 -19.82 18.63
N ASN A 59 3.42 -19.24 17.99
CA ASN A 59 3.24 -19.28 16.55
C ASN A 59 3.90 -18.08 15.85
N PRO A 60 4.53 -18.27 14.68
CA PRO A 60 5.08 -17.15 13.92
C PRO A 60 3.95 -16.20 13.48
N ALA A 61 4.18 -14.90 13.69
CA ALA A 61 3.26 -13.83 13.32
C ALA A 61 3.90 -12.95 12.26
N THR A 62 3.24 -12.83 11.12
CA THR A 62 3.69 -11.98 10.00
C THR A 62 2.74 -10.82 9.82
N PHE A 63 3.29 -9.62 9.73
CA PHE A 63 2.52 -8.39 9.58
C PHE A 63 3.10 -7.57 8.44
N TYR A 64 2.25 -7.31 7.45
CA TYR A 64 2.56 -6.50 6.29
C TYR A 64 1.74 -5.22 6.31
N GLY A 65 2.35 -4.12 5.87
CA GLY A 65 1.64 -2.87 5.63
C GLY A 65 1.70 -2.49 4.16
N CYS A 66 0.62 -1.98 3.62
CA CYS A 66 0.53 -1.37 2.29
C CYS A 66 -0.17 -0.02 2.44
N ILE A 67 0.59 1.05 2.29
CA ILE A 67 0.12 2.42 2.48
C ILE A 67 0.07 3.11 1.13
N VAL A 68 -1.12 3.58 0.77
CA VAL A 68 -1.42 4.25 -0.49
C VAL A 68 -1.35 5.75 -0.27
N ILE A 69 -0.27 6.39 -0.73
CA ILE A 69 -0.04 7.83 -0.53
C ILE A 69 0.68 8.45 -1.73
N PRO A 70 0.64 9.79 -1.89
CA PRO A 70 1.45 10.49 -2.86
C PRO A 70 2.93 10.20 -2.68
N MET A 71 3.64 9.93 -3.78
CA MET A 71 5.03 9.48 -3.76
C MET A 71 5.98 10.44 -3.02
N PHE A 72 5.71 11.74 -3.07
CA PHE A 72 6.51 12.76 -2.37
C PHE A 72 6.33 12.73 -0.86
N VAL A 73 5.19 12.27 -0.34
CA VAL A 73 4.96 12.07 1.11
C VAL A 73 5.61 10.75 1.53
N GLY A 74 5.45 9.70 0.73
CA GLY A 74 5.98 8.38 1.05
C GLY A 74 7.51 8.29 1.12
N LYS A 75 8.25 9.29 0.61
CA LYS A 75 9.70 9.42 0.88
C LYS A 75 10.04 9.42 2.38
N HIS A 76 9.12 9.89 3.23
CA HIS A 76 9.28 9.87 4.68
C HIS A 76 9.13 8.44 5.24
N VAL A 77 8.24 7.63 4.69
CA VAL A 77 8.13 6.20 5.03
C VAL A 77 9.45 5.50 4.70
N LEU A 78 9.94 5.62 3.47
CA LEU A 78 11.18 4.94 3.03
C LEU A 78 12.43 5.39 3.81
N ARG A 79 12.41 6.61 4.37
CA ARG A 79 13.51 7.10 5.22
C ARG A 79 13.52 6.41 6.57
N SER A 80 12.35 6.28 7.20
CA SER A 80 12.20 5.75 8.56
C SER A 80 12.04 4.23 8.62
N TYR A 81 11.44 3.63 7.59
CA TYR A 81 11.09 2.20 7.48
C TYR A 81 11.85 1.59 6.30
N LYS A 82 12.95 0.89 6.59
CA LYS A 82 13.89 0.38 5.58
C LYS A 82 13.41 -0.89 4.88
N ASP A 83 12.48 -1.60 5.50
CA ASP A 83 11.80 -2.78 4.95
C ASP A 83 10.69 -2.39 3.95
N TYR A 84 10.31 -1.12 3.90
CA TYR A 84 9.34 -0.62 2.93
C TYR A 84 10.00 -0.25 1.61
N TRP A 85 9.31 -0.54 0.51
CA TRP A 85 9.63 -0.08 -0.83
C TRP A 85 8.39 0.51 -1.51
N MET A 86 8.63 1.30 -2.56
CA MET A 86 7.57 1.92 -3.36
C MET A 86 7.32 1.12 -4.64
N SER A 87 6.07 0.71 -4.86
CA SER A 87 5.62 0.14 -6.13
C SER A 87 5.51 1.22 -7.21
N ASP A 88 5.87 0.89 -8.45
CA ASP A 88 5.70 1.80 -9.59
C ASP A 88 4.25 1.80 -10.10
N TYR A 89 3.39 0.94 -9.55
CA TYR A 89 1.98 0.88 -9.88
C TYR A 89 1.28 2.20 -9.56
N ARG A 90 0.64 2.77 -10.58
CA ARG A 90 -0.03 4.06 -10.55
C ARG A 90 -1.48 3.88 -10.11
N ILE A 91 -1.81 4.37 -8.92
CA ILE A 91 -3.17 4.26 -8.38
C ILE A 91 -4.03 5.42 -8.88
N THR A 92 -5.17 5.08 -9.45
CA THR A 92 -6.19 6.05 -9.88
C THR A 92 -7.45 5.95 -9.04
N TYR A 93 -8.18 7.05 -8.95
CA TYR A 93 -9.44 7.15 -8.22
C TYR A 93 -10.51 7.70 -9.16
N GLU A 94 -11.62 6.97 -9.32
CA GLU A 94 -12.71 7.35 -10.24
C GLU A 94 -13.23 8.78 -9.96
N ASN A 95 -13.40 9.13 -8.69
CA ASN A 95 -14.00 10.40 -8.27
C ASN A 95 -12.98 11.49 -7.86
N HIS A 96 -11.67 11.28 -8.08
CA HIS A 96 -10.67 12.27 -7.71
C HIS A 96 -10.22 13.13 -8.89
N LYS A 97 -10.52 14.43 -8.83
CA LYS A 97 -10.23 15.40 -9.92
C LYS A 97 -8.78 15.36 -10.44
N LEU A 98 -7.80 15.16 -9.54
CA LEU A 98 -6.38 15.13 -9.91
C LEU A 98 -5.84 13.73 -10.22
N PHE A 99 -6.45 12.69 -9.67
CA PHE A 99 -5.86 11.34 -9.63
C PHE A 99 -6.74 10.31 -10.34
N SER A 100 -7.64 10.73 -11.21
CA SER A 100 -8.41 9.85 -12.08
C SER A 100 -7.62 9.33 -13.27
N ASN A 101 -6.55 10.03 -13.67
CA ASN A 101 -5.77 9.69 -14.85
C ASN A 101 -4.43 9.02 -14.48
N ALA A 102 -4.18 7.82 -15.00
CA ALA A 102 -2.96 7.03 -14.75
C ALA A 102 -1.67 7.75 -15.20
N SER A 103 -1.74 8.65 -16.16
CA SER A 103 -0.59 9.46 -16.60
C SER A 103 -0.25 10.61 -15.66
N LYS A 104 -1.20 11.04 -14.81
CA LYS A 104 -1.05 12.20 -13.92
C LYS A 104 -0.97 11.83 -12.44
N THR A 105 -1.43 10.64 -12.05
CA THR A 105 -1.44 10.25 -10.64
C THR A 105 -0.03 10.09 -10.08
N ILE A 106 0.16 10.69 -8.91
CA ILE A 106 1.36 10.61 -8.09
C ILE A 106 1.22 9.61 -6.94
N VAL A 107 0.05 8.98 -6.82
CA VAL A 107 -0.27 8.06 -5.73
C VAL A 107 0.34 6.69 -6.04
N ARG A 108 1.05 6.13 -5.06
CA ARG A 108 1.76 4.84 -5.14
C ARG A 108 1.55 4.05 -3.85
N CYS A 109 1.76 2.73 -3.93
CA CYS A 109 1.84 1.87 -2.75
C CYS A 109 3.23 1.92 -2.13
N PHE A 110 3.28 2.02 -0.81
CA PHE A 110 4.45 1.86 0.04
C PHE A 110 4.24 0.64 0.92
N THR A 111 5.07 -0.39 0.76
CA THR A 111 4.81 -1.68 1.41
C THR A 111 6.09 -2.44 1.74
N ASN A 112 6.01 -3.33 2.73
CA ASN A 112 7.04 -4.31 3.08
C ASN A 112 6.70 -5.74 2.62
N LEU A 113 5.69 -5.90 1.76
CA LEU A 113 5.46 -7.15 1.01
C LEU A 113 6.67 -7.44 0.12
N LYS A 114 6.87 -8.69 -0.28
CA LYS A 114 7.86 -9.00 -1.31
C LYS A 114 7.45 -8.43 -2.67
N THR A 115 8.41 -8.19 -3.56
CA THR A 115 8.15 -7.59 -4.88
C THR A 115 7.47 -8.53 -5.86
N ASP A 116 7.73 -9.83 -5.75
CA ASP A 116 7.11 -10.92 -6.52
C ASP A 116 5.59 -10.99 -6.37
N VAL A 117 5.08 -10.53 -5.23
CA VAL A 117 3.66 -10.41 -4.93
C VAL A 117 2.94 -9.44 -5.89
N PHE A 118 3.67 -8.45 -6.43
CA PHE A 118 3.09 -7.46 -7.32
C PHE A 118 3.21 -7.89 -8.79
N ASP A 119 2.31 -8.75 -9.27
CA ASP A 119 2.26 -9.13 -10.67
C ASP A 119 1.50 -8.12 -11.54
N LEU A 120 2.24 -7.41 -12.41
CA LEU A 120 1.70 -6.47 -13.39
C LEU A 120 1.88 -6.95 -14.84
N SER A 121 2.11 -8.24 -15.06
CA SER A 121 2.26 -8.84 -16.39
C SER A 121 1.08 -8.54 -17.32
N ASN A 122 -0.13 -8.57 -16.78
CA ASN A 122 -1.37 -8.38 -17.53
C ASN A 122 -1.84 -6.92 -17.57
N VAL A 123 -1.06 -5.97 -17.02
CA VAL A 123 -1.43 -4.55 -16.98
C VAL A 123 -0.66 -3.79 -18.06
N GLU A 124 -1.40 -3.18 -18.99
CA GLU A 124 -0.79 -2.39 -20.05
C GLU A 124 0.08 -1.25 -19.50
N GLY A 125 1.19 -1.01 -20.19
CA GLY A 125 2.11 0.07 -19.83
C GLY A 125 3.10 -0.27 -18.72
N TYR A 126 3.17 -1.52 -18.25
CA TYR A 126 4.19 -2.01 -17.32
C TYR A 126 5.11 -3.07 -17.97
N LYS A 127 6.29 -3.26 -17.39
CA LYS A 127 7.26 -4.30 -17.77
C LYS A 127 7.98 -4.81 -16.53
N PHE A 128 8.46 -6.04 -16.56
CA PHE A 128 9.32 -6.56 -15.50
C PHE A 128 10.75 -6.02 -15.64
N CYS A 129 11.37 -5.59 -14.55
CA CYS A 129 12.78 -5.23 -14.50
C CYS A 129 13.55 -6.32 -13.76
N GLU A 130 14.37 -7.07 -14.49
CA GLU A 130 15.15 -8.19 -13.94
C GLU A 130 16.15 -7.73 -12.87
N PHE A 131 16.81 -6.59 -13.05
CA PHE A 131 17.78 -6.07 -12.08
C PHE A 131 17.16 -5.63 -10.76
N CYS A 132 15.89 -5.19 -10.77
CA CYS A 132 15.19 -4.78 -9.55
C CYS A 132 14.20 -5.83 -9.06
N GLU A 133 14.06 -6.95 -9.78
CA GLU A 133 13.11 -8.04 -9.52
C GLU A 133 11.69 -7.54 -9.20
N LYS A 134 11.21 -6.56 -9.97
CA LYS A 134 9.88 -5.98 -9.80
C LYS A 134 9.34 -5.38 -11.09
N TYR A 135 8.02 -5.26 -11.17
CA TYR A 135 7.38 -4.54 -12.26
C TYR A 135 7.53 -3.02 -12.13
N VAL A 136 7.80 -2.38 -13.26
CA VAL A 136 7.99 -0.95 -13.41
C VAL A 136 7.20 -0.43 -14.60
N SER A 137 6.92 0.87 -14.63
CA SER A 137 6.35 1.54 -15.80
C SER A 137 7.23 1.26 -17.03
N SER A 138 6.61 0.94 -18.16
CA SER A 138 7.28 0.63 -19.44
C SER A 138 8.28 1.72 -19.86
N THR A 139 7.93 2.98 -19.60
CA THR A 139 8.75 4.17 -19.85
C THR A 139 9.89 4.38 -18.85
N ASN A 140 9.88 3.70 -17.72
CA ASN A 140 10.92 3.78 -16.69
C ASN A 140 12.15 2.94 -17.12
N LYS A 141 13.35 3.47 -16.88
CA LYS A 141 14.62 2.82 -17.23
C LYS A 141 15.40 2.56 -15.95
N HIS A 142 15.99 1.38 -15.86
CA HIS A 142 16.88 1.04 -14.75
C HIS A 142 18.12 1.95 -14.80
N CYS A 143 18.45 2.57 -13.67
CA CYS A 143 19.68 3.32 -13.53
C CYS A 143 20.74 2.44 -12.89
N PHE A 144 21.73 1.99 -13.67
CA PHE A 144 22.83 1.16 -13.16
C PHE A 144 23.70 1.88 -12.14
N MET A 145 23.83 3.21 -12.23
CA MET A 145 24.57 4.00 -11.23
C MET A 145 23.87 4.01 -9.86
N CYS A 146 22.53 4.05 -9.86
CA CYS A 146 21.73 4.03 -8.63
C CYS A 146 21.32 2.61 -8.22
N SER A 147 21.59 1.60 -9.06
CA SER A 147 21.06 0.23 -8.95
C SER A 147 19.54 0.19 -8.71
N SER A 148 18.79 1.09 -9.34
CA SER A 148 17.36 1.26 -9.08
C SER A 148 16.60 1.88 -10.24
N CYS A 149 15.35 1.47 -10.43
CA CYS A 149 14.39 2.12 -11.33
C CYS A 149 13.73 3.31 -10.61
N THR A 150 14.26 4.51 -10.81
CA THR A 150 13.73 5.73 -10.20
C THR A 150 12.56 6.27 -11.03
N SER A 151 11.33 6.16 -10.50
CA SER A 151 10.14 6.70 -11.16
C SER A 151 10.26 8.22 -11.33
N LYS A 152 10.19 8.70 -12.58
CA LYS A 152 10.22 10.14 -12.89
C LYS A 152 8.93 10.82 -12.42
N VAL A 153 9.07 11.97 -11.77
CA VAL A 153 7.97 12.87 -11.40
C VAL A 153 7.67 13.80 -12.57
N TYR A 154 6.47 13.76 -13.13
CA TYR A 154 5.97 14.87 -13.96
C TYR A 154 5.31 15.89 -13.01
N SER A 155 5.85 17.11 -13.04
CA SER A 155 5.35 18.40 -12.50
C SER A 155 4.14 18.42 -11.54
N LEU A 156 4.41 18.99 -10.35
CA LEU A 156 3.51 19.48 -9.30
C LEU A 156 2.07 19.86 -9.74
N LEU A 157 1.06 19.35 -9.02
CA LEU A 157 -0.05 20.17 -8.52
C LEU A 157 -0.69 19.47 -7.30
N ILE A 158 -0.70 20.14 -6.15
CA ILE A 158 -1.22 19.65 -4.87
C ILE A 158 -2.69 20.04 -4.73
N VAL A 159 -3.61 19.07 -4.61
CA VAL A 159 -4.93 19.29 -4.01
C VAL A 159 -5.30 18.06 -3.18
N PHE A 160 -5.70 18.29 -1.93
CA PHE A 160 -6.07 17.31 -0.90
C PHE A 160 -7.54 16.90 -1.02
N PHE A 161 -7.90 15.62 -0.89
CA PHE A 161 -9.19 15.15 -0.33
C PHE A 161 -9.12 13.66 0.09
N CYS A 162 -10.06 13.24 0.94
CA CYS A 162 -10.06 12.06 1.82
C CYS A 162 -11.21 11.10 1.50
N SER A 163 -10.98 9.78 1.47
CA SER A 163 -12.02 8.74 1.56
C SER A 163 -11.48 7.44 2.21
N TYR A 164 -12.33 6.70 2.93
CA TYR A 164 -12.02 5.52 3.75
C TYR A 164 -12.66 4.25 3.15
N LEU A 165 -11.93 3.13 3.06
CA LEU A 165 -12.46 1.81 2.68
C LEU A 165 -11.99 0.73 3.67
N LYS A 166 -12.95 -0.07 4.17
CA LYS A 166 -12.76 -1.19 5.11
C LYS A 166 -13.07 -2.49 4.36
N THR A 167 -12.13 -3.43 4.26
CA THR A 167 -12.41 -4.79 3.74
C THR A 167 -11.67 -5.87 4.53
N ARG A 168 -12.32 -7.04 4.63
CA ARG A 168 -12.02 -8.17 5.52
C ARG A 168 -11.05 -9.16 4.83
N CYS A 169 -10.25 -9.83 5.66
CA CYS A 169 -9.20 -10.77 5.27
C CYS A 169 -9.77 -12.01 4.54
N GLU A 170 -9.29 -12.25 3.33
CA GLU A 170 -9.38 -13.53 2.62
C GLU A 170 -8.02 -13.82 1.98
N GLU A 171 -7.60 -15.08 1.99
CA GLU A 171 -6.28 -15.56 1.56
C GLU A 171 -5.95 -15.33 0.07
N ASN A 172 -6.89 -14.80 -0.71
CA ASN A 172 -6.73 -14.41 -2.12
C ASN A 172 -6.75 -12.89 -2.36
N PHE A 173 -6.56 -12.08 -1.31
CA PHE A 173 -6.75 -10.63 -1.36
C PHE A 173 -5.82 -9.89 -2.33
N ILE A 174 -4.61 -10.38 -2.55
CA ILE A 174 -3.66 -9.75 -3.49
C ILE A 174 -4.20 -9.82 -4.91
N ALA A 175 -4.73 -10.99 -5.32
CA ALA A 175 -5.46 -11.15 -6.58
C ALA A 175 -6.79 -10.38 -6.62
N ARG A 176 -7.44 -10.09 -5.48
CA ARG A 176 -8.68 -9.27 -5.44
C ARG A 176 -8.43 -7.76 -5.49
N ILE A 177 -7.30 -7.24 -5.00
CA ILE A 177 -6.87 -5.87 -5.33
C ILE A 177 -6.72 -5.76 -6.86
N TYR A 178 -6.11 -6.77 -7.50
CA TYR A 178 -6.06 -6.85 -8.96
C TYR A 178 -7.43 -6.97 -9.60
N HIS A 179 -8.32 -7.83 -9.10
CA HIS A 179 -9.60 -8.09 -9.74
C HIS A 179 -10.62 -6.96 -9.55
N THR A 180 -10.61 -6.23 -8.43
CA THR A 180 -11.46 -5.04 -8.25
C THR A 180 -10.92 -3.85 -9.04
N ALA A 181 -9.59 -3.71 -9.18
CA ALA A 181 -8.99 -2.72 -10.06
C ALA A 181 -9.15 -3.05 -11.57
N MET A 182 -9.19 -4.34 -11.95
CA MET A 182 -9.31 -4.78 -13.34
C MET A 182 -10.76 -5.04 -13.80
N LYS A 183 -11.72 -5.38 -12.93
CA LYS A 183 -13.13 -5.53 -13.33
C LYS A 183 -13.75 -4.22 -13.83
N HIS A 184 -13.26 -3.07 -13.38
CA HIS A 184 -13.76 -1.77 -13.84
C HIS A 184 -13.28 -1.38 -15.26
N HIS A 185 -12.40 -2.18 -15.90
CA HIS A 185 -11.99 -1.97 -17.29
C HIS A 185 -12.81 -2.79 -18.31
N LEU A 186 -13.69 -3.69 -17.88
CA LEU A 186 -14.42 -4.63 -18.74
C LEU A 186 -15.94 -4.37 -18.83
N TYR A 187 -16.47 -3.33 -18.18
CA TYR A 187 -17.91 -2.97 -18.27
C TYR A 187 -18.21 -1.74 -19.13
N HIS A 188 -17.27 -1.30 -19.97
CA HIS A 188 -17.51 -0.28 -21.00
C HIS A 188 -16.97 -0.71 -22.37
N LEU A 189 -17.41 -1.89 -22.81
CA LEU A 189 -17.61 -2.21 -24.23
C LEU A 189 -19.08 -2.60 -24.42
#